data_AF-A0A2R7Y169-F1
#
_entry.id   AF-A0A2R7Y169-F1
#
_cell.length_a   1.000
_cell.length_b   1.000
_cell.length_c   1.000
_cell.angle_alpha   90.00
_cell.angle_beta   90.00
_cell.angle_gamma   90.00
#
_symmetry.space_group_name_H-M   'P 1'
#
loop_
_entity.id
_entity.type
_entity.pdbx_description
1 polymer ?
#
loop_
_entity_poly.entity_id
_entity_poly.type
_entity_poly.pdbx_seq_one_letter_code
_entity_poly.pdbx_strand_id
1 'polypeptide(L)'
;MDEIQLEELIASKPSTAIINKPFAILEFVNTTPLWPGGPYYTKTYECSNLNLENCIGPFLPTSQQLIGRMRWLLRLVEASLKNIHNASYRDVEELNTIIFGNLEKSGTVLVRTNYYFTGTHDLIPYDAPYLPQHVRDDINFVKTSDLAVLDRLLNVVKDIKNLISVLEIHGYLLMRRSRGLHKHKLTGGIAKLYENTVSKMDKQLSQLSDICKLLAIPRFRLAMQGIKNIVELYEYQPLRPEKVRLEVELYLKTGASSSAFSAQAKRTVKKFVILLATHVLTFIGLGKAVSRGFGKFRLELYELDKDLKGDAEVEQILESLKNGDKGLGNMFREASEALIRSSLELLKNISAPTLSYQATEGLSRIPTLNYAIKNSVLIDPLKHPCVYVLQELPNVDINKDPCINNKFVVTDIIEALSAIGKATLKSTWKVKHGDIRNPGVAYHTWALGLPRGAKQTGYYTYENKLNAEMCEIPRDKEEPRRLSPLVFVPYCMDGRCEVLLIPFVTINDFAAKINNLIHVGGHKCKDVKHLGHVIVISHALRNSKSGKVPGELMGIAKYNQKPGTPCQYADITMCVEEALNTALEWVKNLLG
;
A
#
# COMPACT_ATOMS: atom_id res chain seq x y z
N MET A 1 11.77 18.69 20.43
CA MET A 1 10.43 18.88 20.99
C MET A 1 10.43 18.05 22.24
N ASP A 2 10.57 18.69 23.39
CA ASP A 2 10.62 17.99 24.67
C ASP A 2 9.25 17.39 24.98
N GLU A 3 9.23 16.23 25.64
CA GLU A 3 8.05 15.43 26.00
C GLU A 3 6.93 16.28 26.63
N ILE A 4 7.32 17.28 27.42
CA ILE A 4 6.45 18.24 28.10
C ILE A 4 5.62 19.10 27.13
N GLN A 5 6.18 19.49 25.97
CA GLN A 5 5.46 20.29 24.97
C GLN A 5 4.42 19.46 24.21
N LEU A 6 4.61 18.14 24.11
CA LEU A 6 3.63 17.25 23.47
C LEU A 6 2.44 17.02 24.42
N GLU A 7 2.71 16.84 25.71
CA GLU A 7 1.66 16.73 26.72
C GLU A 7 0.84 18.01 26.86
N GLU A 8 1.44 19.21 26.83
CA GLU A 8 0.67 20.47 26.85
C GLU A 8 -0.17 20.67 25.57
N LEU A 9 0.30 20.21 24.41
CA LEU A 9 -0.47 20.26 23.16
C LEU A 9 -1.67 19.31 23.19
N ILE A 10 -1.51 18.13 23.80
CA ILE A 10 -2.56 17.12 23.98
C ILE A 10 -3.53 17.52 25.12
N ALA A 11 -3.03 18.16 26.18
CA ALA A 11 -3.79 18.57 27.35
C ALA A 11 -4.51 19.91 27.18
N SER A 12 -4.31 20.62 26.06
CA SER A 12 -5.18 21.73 25.66
C SER A 12 -6.58 21.17 25.41
N LYS A 13 -7.40 21.13 26.47
CA LYS A 13 -8.80 20.70 26.39
C LYS A 13 -9.41 21.47 25.22
N PRO A 14 -9.90 20.78 24.17
CA PRO A 14 -10.59 21.47 23.09
C PRO A 14 -11.63 22.33 23.75
N SER A 15 -11.65 23.63 23.42
CA SER A 15 -12.62 24.55 24.01
C SER A 15 -13.98 23.87 23.97
N THR A 16 -14.75 24.01 25.04
CA THR A 16 -16.06 23.39 25.25
C THR A 16 -17.13 23.93 24.28
N ALA A 17 -16.75 24.14 23.01
CA ALA A 17 -17.63 24.24 21.89
C ALA A 17 -18.59 23.06 21.95
N ILE A 18 -19.87 23.38 22.09
CA ILE A 18 -21.00 22.47 22.09
C ILE A 18 -20.80 21.48 20.93
N ILE A 19 -20.47 20.24 21.26
CA ILE A 19 -20.27 19.20 20.25
C ILE A 19 -21.68 18.84 19.78
N ASN A 20 -22.06 19.34 18.61
CA ASN A 20 -23.27 18.90 17.93
C ASN A 20 -23.28 17.37 17.82
N LYS A 21 -24.46 16.76 17.79
CA LYS A 21 -24.60 15.34 17.43
C LYS A 21 -23.88 15.08 16.09
N PRO A 22 -23.14 13.96 15.92
CA PRO A 22 -22.58 13.62 14.61
C PRO A 22 -23.69 13.54 13.57
N PHE A 23 -23.42 14.04 12.37
CA PHE A 23 -24.36 13.95 11.25
C PHE A 23 -24.31 12.58 10.56
N ALA A 24 -23.23 11.82 10.79
CA ALA A 24 -23.11 10.43 10.40
C ALA A 24 -22.20 9.68 11.38
N ILE A 25 -22.57 8.43 11.66
CA ILE A 25 -21.74 7.44 12.34
C ILE A 25 -21.59 6.27 11.38
N LEU A 26 -20.36 5.90 11.04
CA LEU A 26 -20.07 4.84 10.08
C LEU A 26 -19.21 3.78 10.77
N GLU A 27 -19.71 2.56 10.89
CA GLU A 27 -18.95 1.45 11.44
C GLU A 27 -18.39 0.56 10.34
N PHE A 28 -17.10 0.28 10.46
CA PHE A 28 -16.36 -0.53 9.53
C PHE A 28 -15.68 -1.70 10.24
N VAL A 29 -15.46 -2.78 9.51
CA VAL A 29 -14.58 -3.87 9.94
C VAL A 29 -13.44 -4.03 8.94
N ASN A 30 -12.21 -4.29 9.41
CA ASN A 30 -11.09 -4.47 8.50
C ASN A 30 -11.21 -5.79 7.71
N THR A 31 -11.20 -5.73 6.37
CA THR A 31 -11.29 -6.93 5.52
C THR A 31 -9.94 -7.55 5.21
N THR A 32 -8.87 -6.78 5.39
CA THR A 32 -7.48 -7.21 5.17
C THR A 32 -6.67 -6.93 6.44
N PRO A 33 -5.48 -7.54 6.60
CA PRO A 33 -4.67 -7.29 7.78
C PRO A 33 -4.38 -5.78 7.92
N LEU A 34 -4.68 -5.22 9.09
CA LEU A 34 -4.45 -3.80 9.36
C LEU A 34 -3.02 -3.64 9.86
N TRP A 35 -2.19 -2.93 9.10
CA TRP A 35 -0.81 -2.68 9.48
C TRP A 35 -0.64 -1.20 9.83
N PRO A 36 -0.94 -0.79 11.07
CA PRO A 36 -1.23 0.61 11.34
C PRO A 36 0.01 1.50 11.25
N GLY A 37 1.20 0.92 11.52
CA GLY A 37 2.48 1.59 11.36
C GLY A 37 2.62 2.75 12.34
N GLY A 38 2.46 2.45 13.62
CA GLY A 38 2.36 3.39 14.73
C GLY A 38 3.49 4.42 14.80
N PRO A 39 3.35 5.43 15.69
CA PRO A 39 4.26 6.56 15.79
C PRO A 39 5.70 6.13 16.09
N TYR A 40 5.89 5.02 16.81
CA TYR A 40 7.19 4.48 17.19
C TYR A 40 7.74 3.53 16.14
N TYR A 41 8.65 4.04 15.31
CA TYR A 41 9.45 3.25 14.36
C TYR A 41 8.62 2.30 13.49
N THR A 42 7.36 2.68 13.24
CA THR A 42 6.47 1.95 12.36
C THR A 42 5.98 0.60 12.91
N LYS A 43 6.13 0.32 14.21
CA LYS A 43 5.65 -0.92 14.84
C LYS A 43 4.13 -0.92 15.03
N THR A 44 3.53 -2.10 15.15
CA THR A 44 2.12 -2.30 15.57
C THR A 44 2.02 -2.32 17.09
N TYR A 45 2.98 -2.96 17.76
CA TYR A 45 3.12 -3.01 19.22
C TYR A 45 4.52 -2.57 19.63
N GLU A 46 4.69 -2.18 20.89
CA GLU A 46 5.99 -1.94 21.48
C GLU A 46 6.11 -2.71 22.78
N CYS A 47 7.11 -3.58 22.88
CA CYS A 47 7.30 -4.45 24.03
C CYS A 47 8.58 -4.06 24.76
N SER A 48 8.47 -3.75 26.05
CA SER A 48 9.63 -3.34 26.86
C SER A 48 10.51 -4.51 27.30
N ASN A 49 9.99 -5.74 27.24
CA ASN A 49 10.74 -6.95 27.61
C ASN A 49 10.65 -8.07 26.58
N LEU A 50 11.57 -9.03 26.68
CA LEU A 50 11.67 -10.15 25.74
C LEU A 50 10.52 -11.17 25.85
N ASN A 51 9.78 -11.14 26.96
CA ASN A 51 8.72 -12.10 27.28
C ASN A 51 7.30 -11.63 26.88
N LEU A 52 7.17 -10.45 26.26
CA LEU A 52 5.90 -9.81 25.88
C LEU A 52 4.95 -9.47 27.04
N GLU A 53 5.40 -9.56 28.29
CA GLU A 53 4.53 -9.27 29.44
C GLU A 53 4.11 -7.79 29.45
N ASN A 54 4.99 -6.92 28.96
CA ASN A 54 4.82 -5.48 28.94
C ASN A 54 4.84 -4.93 27.51
N CYS A 55 3.83 -5.32 26.71
CA CYS A 55 3.58 -4.74 25.41
C CYS A 55 2.49 -3.66 25.46
N ILE A 56 2.77 -2.52 24.86
CA ILE A 56 1.86 -1.40 24.61
C ILE A 56 1.35 -1.48 23.17
N GLY A 57 0.09 -1.14 22.95
CA GLY A 57 -0.56 -1.12 21.64
C GLY A 57 -1.80 -2.04 21.55
N PRO A 58 -2.35 -2.24 20.33
CA PRO A 58 -1.78 -1.82 19.07
C PRO A 58 -1.92 -0.33 18.82
N PHE A 59 -0.93 0.27 18.16
CA PHE A 59 -0.94 1.67 17.76
C PHE A 59 -1.82 1.86 16.54
N LEU A 60 -3.14 1.99 16.74
CA LEU A 60 -4.12 2.10 15.65
C LEU A 60 -4.04 3.45 14.93
N PRO A 61 -4.47 3.53 13.66
CA PRO A 61 -4.43 4.79 12.92
C PRO A 61 -5.30 5.87 13.54
N THR A 62 -4.77 7.06 13.75
CA THR A 62 -5.54 8.18 14.29
C THR A 62 -6.50 8.78 13.25
N SER A 63 -7.45 9.61 13.70
CA SER A 63 -8.32 10.37 12.80
C SER A 63 -7.52 11.27 11.85
N GLN A 64 -6.32 11.71 12.24
CA GLN A 64 -5.43 12.49 11.37
C GLN A 64 -4.93 11.67 10.18
N GLN A 65 -4.69 10.37 10.35
CA GLN A 65 -4.32 9.51 9.22
C GLN A 65 -5.48 9.35 8.23
N LEU A 66 -6.71 9.18 8.73
CA LEU A 66 -7.91 9.15 7.89
C LEU A 66 -8.12 10.48 7.15
N ILE A 67 -8.06 11.62 7.87
CA ILE A 67 -8.12 12.96 7.27
C ILE A 67 -7.04 13.11 6.20
N GLY A 68 -5.79 12.72 6.46
CA GLY A 68 -4.69 12.79 5.48
C GLY A 68 -5.00 12.02 4.20
N ARG A 69 -5.64 10.85 4.29
CA ARG A 69 -6.10 10.07 3.13
C ARG A 69 -7.29 10.69 2.42
N MET A 70 -8.26 11.23 3.16
CA MET A 70 -9.39 11.97 2.60
C MET A 70 -8.91 13.21 1.84
N ARG A 71 -8.00 14.00 2.41
CA ARG A 71 -7.34 15.13 1.74
C ARG A 71 -6.62 14.70 0.47
N TRP A 72 -5.89 13.59 0.51
CA TRP A 72 -5.23 13.07 -0.69
C TRP A 72 -6.26 12.77 -1.79
N LEU A 73 -7.29 11.97 -1.51
CA LEU A 73 -8.35 11.66 -2.48
C LEU A 73 -9.10 12.92 -2.96
N LEU A 74 -9.29 13.90 -2.08
CA LEU A 74 -9.94 15.16 -2.43
C LEU A 74 -9.20 15.91 -3.53
N ARG A 75 -7.86 15.92 -3.49
CA ARG A 75 -7.03 16.51 -4.55
C ARG A 75 -7.23 15.81 -5.89
N LEU A 76 -7.43 14.50 -5.88
CA LEU A 76 -7.72 13.71 -7.09
C LEU A 76 -9.09 14.05 -7.67
N VAL A 77 -10.08 14.25 -6.80
CA VAL A 77 -11.43 14.69 -7.17
C VAL A 77 -11.36 16.09 -7.79
N GLU A 78 -10.77 17.05 -7.09
CA GLU A 78 -10.66 18.44 -7.53
C GLU A 78 -9.87 18.57 -8.85
N ALA A 79 -8.77 17.82 -9.01
CA ALA A 79 -8.04 17.73 -10.28
C ALA A 79 -8.92 17.19 -11.43
N SER A 80 -9.83 16.26 -11.14
CA SER A 80 -10.79 15.75 -12.12
C SER A 80 -11.81 16.79 -12.53
N LEU A 81 -12.30 17.60 -11.58
CA LEU A 81 -13.30 18.64 -11.86
C LEU A 81 -12.74 19.77 -12.72
N LYS A 82 -11.53 20.22 -12.40
CA LYS A 82 -10.88 21.30 -13.14
C LYS A 82 -10.32 20.83 -14.49
N ASN A 83 -10.37 19.52 -14.77
CA ASN A 83 -9.74 18.88 -15.93
C ASN A 83 -8.27 19.27 -16.10
N ILE A 84 -7.57 19.47 -14.98
CA ILE A 84 -6.16 19.91 -15.00
C ILE A 84 -5.29 18.67 -14.91
N HIS A 85 -4.63 18.33 -16.01
CA HIS A 85 -3.65 17.24 -16.04
C HIS A 85 -2.28 17.62 -15.47
N ASN A 86 -2.06 18.91 -15.15
CA ASN A 86 -0.81 19.50 -14.68
C ASN A 86 -0.89 20.21 -13.32
N ALA A 87 -1.92 19.91 -12.50
CA ALA A 87 -2.12 20.62 -11.23
C ALA A 87 -1.07 20.21 -10.19
N SER A 88 -0.45 21.20 -9.55
CA SER A 88 0.30 21.02 -8.30
C SER A 88 -0.66 20.84 -7.12
N TYR A 89 -0.15 20.39 -5.96
CA TYR A 89 -0.99 20.27 -4.76
C TYR A 89 -1.59 21.61 -4.33
N ARG A 90 -0.95 22.73 -4.66
CA ARG A 90 -1.46 24.06 -4.36
C ARG A 90 -2.66 24.42 -5.23
N ASP A 91 -2.71 23.91 -6.45
CA ASP A 91 -3.77 24.21 -7.43
C ASP A 91 -5.10 23.51 -7.12
N VAL A 92 -5.07 22.47 -6.27
CA VAL A 92 -6.23 21.62 -5.93
C VAL A 92 -6.49 21.52 -4.43
N GLU A 93 -6.31 22.65 -3.73
CA GLU A 93 -6.46 22.70 -2.27
C GLU A 93 -7.69 23.51 -1.80
N GLU A 94 -8.56 23.89 -2.72
CA GLU A 94 -9.75 24.68 -2.42
C GLU A 94 -10.76 23.85 -1.61
N LEU A 95 -11.15 22.68 -2.11
CA LEU A 95 -12.05 21.78 -1.39
C LEU A 95 -11.43 21.37 -0.05
N ASN A 96 -10.11 21.21 -0.02
CA ASN A 96 -9.38 20.81 1.19
C ASN A 96 -9.50 21.88 2.27
N THR A 97 -9.29 23.13 1.87
CA THR A 97 -9.40 24.29 2.76
C THR A 97 -10.83 24.45 3.27
N ILE A 98 -11.84 24.24 2.42
CA ILE A 98 -13.26 24.29 2.82
C ILE A 98 -13.59 23.21 3.85
N ILE A 99 -13.24 21.94 3.55
CA ILE A 99 -13.67 20.80 4.35
C ILE A 99 -12.80 20.64 5.60
N PHE A 100 -11.48 20.59 5.43
CA PHE A 100 -10.52 20.26 6.50
C PHE A 100 -9.72 21.45 7.00
N GLY A 101 -9.75 22.58 6.29
CA GLY A 101 -9.00 23.77 6.66
C GLY A 101 -7.53 23.70 6.25
N ASN A 102 -6.82 24.77 6.58
CA ASN A 102 -5.38 24.91 6.42
C ASN A 102 -4.81 25.69 7.62
N LEU A 103 -3.59 26.21 7.52
CA LEU A 103 -2.96 26.97 8.61
C LEU A 103 -3.67 28.30 8.92
N GLU A 104 -4.40 28.86 7.96
CA GLU A 104 -5.05 30.18 8.06
C GLU A 104 -6.56 30.07 8.31
N LYS A 105 -7.19 28.97 7.87
CA LYS A 105 -8.64 28.78 7.90
C LYS A 105 -9.00 27.47 8.58
N SER A 106 -9.91 27.54 9.54
CA SER A 106 -10.46 26.36 10.19
C SER A 106 -11.38 25.59 9.22
N GLY A 107 -11.21 24.27 9.17
CA GLY A 107 -12.07 23.40 8.36
C GLY A 107 -13.49 23.30 8.92
N THR A 108 -14.45 23.09 8.03
CA THR A 108 -15.88 22.97 8.36
C THR A 108 -16.23 21.64 9.03
N VAL A 109 -15.42 20.61 8.81
CA VAL A 109 -15.70 19.24 9.26
C VAL A 109 -14.73 18.84 10.35
N LEU A 110 -15.24 18.09 11.33
CA LEU A 110 -14.45 17.36 12.31
C LEU A 110 -14.71 15.87 12.10
N VAL A 111 -13.64 15.07 12.07
CA VAL A 111 -13.68 13.62 11.94
C VAL A 111 -13.12 13.03 13.22
N ARG A 112 -13.87 12.12 13.85
CA ARG A 112 -13.39 11.32 14.97
C ARG A 112 -13.42 9.85 14.58
N THR A 113 -12.48 9.09 15.14
CA THR A 113 -12.34 7.66 14.89
C THR A 113 -12.22 6.93 16.21
N ASN A 114 -13.12 5.98 16.45
CA ASN A 114 -13.10 5.10 17.60
C ASN A 114 -12.82 3.67 17.12
N TYR A 115 -12.06 2.89 17.90
CA TYR A 115 -11.73 1.51 17.53
C TYR A 115 -12.21 0.54 18.59
N TYR A 116 -12.65 -0.62 18.12
CA TYR A 116 -13.12 -1.73 18.94
C TYR A 116 -12.55 -3.03 18.36
N PHE A 117 -12.41 -4.07 19.18
CA PHE A 117 -12.07 -5.40 18.67
C PHE A 117 -13.30 -6.30 18.60
N THR A 118 -13.40 -7.08 17.53
CA THR A 118 -14.52 -8.01 17.34
C THR A 118 -14.49 -9.08 18.43
N GLY A 119 -15.59 -9.23 19.16
CA GLY A 119 -15.73 -10.18 20.26
C GLY A 119 -15.64 -9.55 21.65
N THR A 120 -15.22 -8.29 21.73
CA THR A 120 -15.26 -7.50 22.97
C THR A 120 -16.16 -6.29 22.79
N HIS A 121 -17.13 -6.10 23.68
CA HIS A 121 -17.93 -4.87 23.72
C HIS A 121 -17.17 -3.69 24.37
N ASP A 122 -15.94 -3.92 24.81
CA ASP A 122 -15.13 -2.92 25.50
C ASP A 122 -14.53 -1.92 24.51
N LEU A 123 -14.89 -0.65 24.69
CA LEU A 123 -14.16 0.49 24.14
C LEU A 123 -12.73 0.43 24.65
N ILE A 124 -11.75 0.61 23.77
CA ILE A 124 -10.37 0.83 24.18
C ILE A 124 -10.12 2.33 24.09
N PRO A 125 -9.99 3.02 25.24
CA PRO A 125 -9.47 4.38 25.24
C PRO A 125 -8.13 4.36 24.50
N TYR A 126 -7.92 5.33 23.61
CA TYR A 126 -6.64 5.50 22.91
C TYR A 126 -5.45 5.55 23.89
N ASP A 127 -5.70 6.00 25.12
CA ASP A 127 -4.72 6.14 26.19
C ASP A 127 -4.66 4.96 27.17
N ALA A 128 -5.35 3.84 26.90
CA ALA A 128 -5.27 2.67 27.78
C ALA A 128 -3.88 2.01 27.63
N PRO A 129 -3.04 2.02 28.67
CA PRO A 129 -1.64 1.60 28.53
C PRO A 129 -1.48 0.09 28.28
N TYR A 130 -2.52 -0.72 28.58
CA TYR A 130 -2.48 -2.18 28.46
C TYR A 130 -3.80 -2.74 27.92
N LEU A 131 -3.71 -3.63 26.93
CA LEU A 131 -4.83 -4.47 26.52
C LEU A 131 -4.98 -5.69 27.44
N PRO A 132 -6.22 -6.11 27.76
CA PRO A 132 -6.46 -7.39 28.41
C PRO A 132 -5.86 -8.56 27.61
N GLN A 133 -5.31 -9.57 28.30
CA GLN A 133 -4.60 -10.68 27.65
C GLN A 133 -5.44 -11.43 26.59
N HIS A 134 -6.73 -11.66 26.86
CA HIS A 134 -7.62 -12.34 25.93
C HIS A 134 -7.79 -11.54 24.61
N VAL A 135 -7.87 -10.21 24.70
CA VAL A 135 -7.90 -9.33 23.53
C VAL A 135 -6.59 -9.44 22.75
N ARG A 136 -5.45 -9.48 23.46
CA ARG A 136 -4.14 -9.70 22.82
C ARG A 136 -4.11 -11.03 22.07
N ASP A 137 -4.58 -12.12 22.67
CA ASP A 137 -4.53 -13.44 22.04
C ASP A 137 -5.41 -13.54 20.78
N ASP A 138 -6.53 -12.82 20.74
CA ASP A 138 -7.48 -12.84 19.61
C ASP A 138 -7.03 -12.00 18.41
N ILE A 139 -6.39 -10.86 18.66
CA ILE A 139 -5.98 -9.91 17.60
C ILE A 139 -4.64 -10.27 16.96
N ASN A 140 -3.81 -11.05 17.64
CA ASN A 140 -2.46 -11.37 17.23
C ASN A 140 -2.34 -12.68 16.47
N PHE A 141 -1.49 -12.68 15.43
CA PHE A 141 -1.11 -13.91 14.74
C PHE A 141 -0.14 -14.78 15.53
N VAL A 142 0.64 -14.17 16.42
CA VAL A 142 1.63 -14.84 17.28
C VAL A 142 1.11 -14.89 18.71
N LYS A 143 0.95 -16.09 19.25
CA LYS A 143 0.58 -16.35 20.65
C LYS A 143 1.83 -16.40 21.54
N THR A 144 1.69 -16.23 22.85
CA THR A 144 2.81 -16.39 23.81
C THR A 144 3.47 -17.78 23.69
N SER A 145 2.68 -18.82 23.42
CA SER A 145 3.20 -20.18 23.14
C SER A 145 4.11 -20.24 21.92
N ASP A 146 3.89 -19.36 20.94
CA ASP A 146 4.61 -19.33 19.67
C ASP A 146 6.01 -18.76 19.88
N LEU A 147 6.20 -17.84 20.84
CA LEU A 147 7.53 -17.33 21.17
C LEU A 147 8.47 -18.42 21.66
N ALA A 148 7.98 -19.32 22.52
CA ALA A 148 8.79 -20.44 22.98
C ALA A 148 9.18 -21.37 21.82
N VAL A 149 8.32 -21.50 20.81
CA VAL A 149 8.65 -22.24 19.58
C VAL A 149 9.69 -21.49 18.74
N LEU A 150 9.51 -20.18 18.55
CA LEU A 150 10.40 -19.32 17.78
C LEU A 150 11.80 -19.25 18.40
N ASP A 151 11.89 -19.19 19.72
CA ASP A 151 13.18 -19.20 20.44
C ASP A 151 13.91 -20.53 20.26
N ARG A 152 13.19 -21.65 20.41
CA ARG A 152 13.75 -22.99 20.10
C ARG A 152 14.21 -23.08 18.64
N LEU A 153 13.43 -22.55 17.69
CA LEU A 153 13.82 -22.53 16.28
C LEU A 153 15.06 -21.66 16.06
N LEU A 154 15.14 -20.48 16.68
CA LEU A 154 16.30 -19.60 16.61
C LEU A 154 17.56 -20.28 17.14
N ASN A 155 17.45 -21.04 18.24
CA ASN A 155 18.55 -21.83 18.77
C ASN A 155 19.03 -22.91 17.78
N VAL A 156 18.12 -23.47 16.98
CA VAL A 156 18.48 -24.44 15.91
C VAL A 156 19.15 -23.76 14.71
N VAL A 157 18.61 -22.64 14.23
CA VAL A 157 19.11 -21.95 13.01
C VAL A 157 20.23 -20.94 13.27
N LYS A 158 20.45 -20.57 14.54
CA LYS A 158 21.50 -19.68 15.08
C LYS A 158 21.52 -18.23 14.57
N ASP A 159 20.60 -17.86 13.67
CA ASP A 159 20.56 -16.55 13.04
C ASP A 159 19.11 -16.15 12.72
N ILE A 160 18.76 -14.90 13.01
CA ILE A 160 17.39 -14.38 12.84
C ILE A 160 16.98 -14.30 11.37
N LYS A 161 17.90 -14.02 10.44
CA LYS A 161 17.60 -13.98 8.99
C LYS A 161 17.34 -15.38 8.46
N ASN A 162 18.09 -16.36 8.95
CA ASN A 162 17.84 -17.77 8.68
C ASN A 162 16.48 -18.22 9.24
N LEU A 163 16.11 -17.79 10.45
CA LEU A 163 14.78 -18.06 11.03
C LEU A 163 13.67 -17.54 10.11
N ILE A 164 13.73 -16.26 9.73
CA ILE A 164 12.75 -15.64 8.84
C ILE A 164 12.66 -16.40 7.50
N SER A 165 13.80 -16.84 6.95
CA SER A 165 13.83 -17.61 5.70
C SER A 165 13.19 -19.00 5.86
N VAL A 166 13.42 -19.69 6.98
CA VAL A 166 12.79 -20.99 7.28
C VAL A 166 11.28 -20.86 7.44
N LEU A 167 10.81 -19.83 8.16
CA LEU A 167 9.39 -19.56 8.35
C LEU A 167 8.70 -19.16 7.04
N GLU A 168 9.36 -18.36 6.19
CA GLU A 168 8.90 -18.01 4.84
C GLU A 168 8.73 -19.26 3.96
N ILE A 169 9.72 -20.16 3.94
CA ILE A 169 9.63 -21.45 3.23
C ILE A 169 8.45 -22.26 3.76
N HIS A 170 8.34 -22.37 5.09
CA HIS A 170 7.26 -23.16 5.69
C HIS A 170 5.88 -22.63 5.31
N GLY A 171 5.69 -21.30 5.39
CA GLY A 171 4.44 -20.65 5.02
C GLY A 171 4.06 -20.90 3.56
N TYR A 172 5.04 -20.78 2.66
CA TYR A 172 4.85 -21.11 1.26
C TYR A 172 4.43 -22.57 1.05
N LEU A 173 5.06 -23.53 1.74
CA LEU A 173 4.71 -24.94 1.64
C LEU A 173 3.34 -25.25 2.23
N LEU A 174 2.93 -24.58 3.31
CA LEU A 174 1.59 -24.70 3.89
C LEU A 174 0.52 -24.26 2.87
N MET A 175 0.73 -23.11 2.20
CA MET A 175 -0.17 -22.62 1.14
C MET A 175 -0.27 -23.59 -0.04
N ARG A 176 0.81 -24.31 -0.38
CA ARG A 176 0.76 -25.32 -1.45
C ARG A 176 0.05 -26.60 -1.01
N ARG A 177 0.30 -27.04 0.23
CA ARG A 177 -0.24 -28.29 0.77
C ARG A 177 -1.75 -28.25 0.89
N SER A 178 -2.33 -27.11 1.28
CA SER A 178 -3.79 -26.91 1.34
C SER A 178 -4.48 -27.11 -0.02
N ARG A 179 -3.71 -27.22 -1.11
CA ARG A 179 -4.18 -27.27 -2.50
C ARG A 179 -3.81 -28.55 -3.23
N GLY A 180 -3.29 -29.55 -2.52
CA GLY A 180 -2.85 -30.81 -3.12
C GLY A 180 -1.63 -30.65 -4.04
N LEU A 181 -0.94 -29.51 -4.02
CA LEU A 181 0.29 -29.33 -4.77
C LEU A 181 1.43 -30.01 -4.01
N HIS A 182 1.81 -31.21 -4.45
CA HIS A 182 2.85 -32.02 -3.81
C HIS A 182 4.21 -31.32 -3.75
N LYS A 183 5.06 -31.80 -2.81
CA LYS A 183 6.38 -31.24 -2.50
C LYS A 183 7.27 -31.27 -3.74
N HIS A 184 7.67 -30.09 -4.23
CA HIS A 184 8.90 -30.01 -5.00
C HIS A 184 10.06 -30.38 -4.07
N LYS A 185 11.07 -31.05 -4.63
CA LYS A 185 12.37 -31.12 -3.95
C LYS A 185 12.89 -29.69 -3.87
N LEU A 186 12.94 -29.15 -2.66
CA LEU A 186 13.69 -27.93 -2.40
C LEU A 186 15.17 -28.27 -2.65
N THR A 187 15.93 -27.37 -3.24
CA THR A 187 17.36 -27.58 -3.47
C THR A 187 18.13 -26.35 -3.03
N GLY A 188 19.40 -26.50 -2.66
CA GLY A 188 20.23 -25.38 -2.20
C GLY A 188 20.46 -25.38 -0.69
N GLY A 189 21.17 -24.36 -0.23
CA GLY A 189 21.62 -24.26 1.16
C GLY A 189 20.47 -24.04 2.14
N ILE A 190 19.49 -23.24 1.74
CA ILE A 190 18.33 -22.94 2.59
C ILE A 190 17.37 -24.12 2.58
N ALA A 191 17.22 -24.84 1.47
CA ALA A 191 16.50 -26.10 1.42
C ALA A 191 17.05 -27.13 2.42
N LYS A 192 18.37 -27.35 2.44
CA LYS A 192 19.02 -28.26 3.39
C LYS A 192 18.83 -27.79 4.83
N LEU A 193 18.95 -26.49 5.09
CA LEU A 193 18.67 -25.92 6.40
C LEU A 193 17.21 -26.17 6.81
N TYR A 194 16.27 -25.94 5.91
CA TYR A 194 14.84 -26.17 6.13
C TYR A 194 14.56 -27.64 6.44
N GLU A 195 15.05 -28.59 5.63
CA GLU A 195 14.88 -30.03 5.86
C GLU A 195 15.48 -30.48 7.21
N ASN A 196 16.66 -29.97 7.56
CA ASN A 196 17.29 -30.22 8.85
C ASN A 196 16.49 -29.65 10.03
N THR A 197 15.84 -28.49 9.86
CA THR A 197 15.01 -27.88 10.90
C THR A 197 13.66 -28.58 11.02
N VAL A 198 12.98 -28.86 9.91
CA VAL A 198 11.67 -29.53 9.88
C VAL A 198 11.75 -30.94 10.44
N SER A 199 12.78 -31.71 10.07
CA SER A 199 12.97 -33.07 10.62
C SER A 199 13.08 -33.08 12.15
N LYS A 200 13.48 -31.96 12.77
CA LYS A 200 13.56 -31.81 14.22
C LYS A 200 12.31 -31.17 14.84
N MET A 201 11.50 -30.44 14.05
CA MET A 201 10.49 -29.52 14.60
C MET A 201 9.15 -29.45 13.84
N ASP A 202 8.81 -30.42 12.97
CA ASP A 202 7.61 -30.37 12.11
C ASP A 202 6.30 -30.10 12.90
N LYS A 203 6.14 -30.75 14.06
CA LYS A 203 4.97 -30.58 14.93
C LYS A 203 4.88 -29.14 15.48
N GLN A 204 6.01 -28.55 15.89
CA GLN A 204 6.01 -27.19 16.41
C GLN A 204 5.85 -26.14 15.30
N LEU A 205 6.40 -26.38 14.11
CA LEU A 205 6.24 -25.45 12.97
C LEU A 205 4.78 -25.30 12.54
N SER A 206 3.99 -26.37 12.65
CA SER A 206 2.55 -26.33 12.39
C SER A 206 1.80 -25.37 13.34
N GLN A 207 2.32 -25.14 14.55
CA GLN A 207 1.76 -24.17 15.51
C GLN A 207 1.97 -22.72 15.02
N LEU A 208 3.04 -22.49 14.26
CA LEU A 208 3.39 -21.18 13.69
C LEU A 208 2.74 -20.90 12.32
N SER A 209 1.70 -21.65 11.94
CA SER A 209 1.15 -21.59 10.59
C SER A 209 0.74 -20.18 10.15
N ASP A 210 0.20 -19.39 11.07
CA ASP A 210 -0.26 -18.03 10.87
C ASP A 210 0.86 -17.04 10.55
N ILE A 211 1.89 -16.97 11.39
CA ILE A 211 3.05 -16.10 11.14
C ILE A 211 3.83 -16.54 9.91
N CYS A 212 3.90 -17.85 9.65
CA CYS A 212 4.51 -18.39 8.45
C CYS A 212 3.77 -17.92 7.19
N LYS A 213 2.42 -17.97 7.18
CA LYS A 213 1.60 -17.46 6.07
C LYS A 213 1.78 -15.95 5.87
N LEU A 214 1.87 -15.17 6.95
CA LEU A 214 2.19 -13.73 6.83
C LEU A 214 3.57 -13.49 6.19
N LEU A 215 4.58 -14.27 6.57
CA LEU A 215 5.92 -14.20 5.99
C LEU A 215 5.95 -14.62 4.51
N ALA A 216 4.95 -15.35 4.03
CA ALA A 216 4.78 -15.59 2.60
C ALA A 216 4.31 -14.33 1.83
N ILE A 217 3.87 -13.26 2.51
CA ILE A 217 3.55 -11.97 1.90
C ILE A 217 4.86 -11.16 1.74
N PRO A 218 5.31 -10.87 0.50
CA PRO A 218 6.61 -10.22 0.28
C PRO A 218 6.80 -8.89 1.02
N ARG A 219 5.74 -8.09 1.20
CA ARG A 219 5.84 -6.81 1.90
C ARG A 219 6.09 -6.98 3.39
N PHE A 220 5.44 -7.94 4.03
CA PHE A 220 5.69 -8.25 5.43
C PHE A 220 7.10 -8.82 5.60
N ARG A 221 7.46 -9.81 4.77
CA ARG A 221 8.81 -10.41 4.73
C ARG A 221 9.92 -9.37 4.61
N LEU A 222 9.79 -8.41 3.69
CA LEU A 222 10.78 -7.35 3.51
C LEU A 222 10.93 -6.45 4.73
N ALA A 223 9.84 -6.19 5.48
CA ALA A 223 9.95 -5.48 6.75
C ALA A 223 10.66 -6.34 7.80
N MET A 224 10.48 -7.66 7.77
CA MET A 224 11.08 -8.58 8.73
C MET A 224 12.58 -8.81 8.50
N GLN A 225 13.12 -8.49 7.31
CA GLN A 225 14.55 -8.61 7.04
C GLN A 225 15.44 -7.69 7.90
N GLY A 226 14.86 -6.62 8.44
CA GLY A 226 15.57 -5.65 9.26
C GLY A 226 15.52 -5.93 10.77
N ILE A 227 14.83 -6.99 11.20
CA ILE A 227 14.61 -7.21 12.64
C ILE A 227 15.88 -7.72 13.32
N LYS A 228 16.03 -7.35 14.60
CA LYS A 228 17.21 -7.69 15.41
C LYS A 228 16.95 -8.85 16.36
N ASN A 229 15.70 -9.08 16.75
CA ASN A 229 15.30 -10.12 17.69
C ASN A 229 13.91 -10.68 17.31
N ILE A 230 13.49 -11.76 17.98
CA ILE A 230 12.19 -12.41 17.71
C ILE A 230 11.01 -11.55 18.14
N VAL A 231 11.14 -10.76 19.21
CA VAL A 231 10.06 -9.91 19.70
C VAL A 231 9.64 -8.90 18.66
N GLU A 232 10.58 -8.36 17.89
CA GLU A 232 10.28 -7.48 16.77
C GLU A 232 9.36 -8.14 15.73
N LEU A 233 9.41 -9.46 15.52
CA LEU A 233 8.46 -10.17 14.64
C LEU A 233 7.01 -9.99 15.11
N TYR A 234 6.79 -10.03 16.42
CA TYR A 234 5.50 -9.75 17.06
C TYR A 234 5.17 -8.27 16.97
N GLU A 235 6.11 -7.38 17.31
CA GLU A 235 5.88 -5.94 17.30
C GLU A 235 5.48 -5.39 15.92
N TYR A 236 6.04 -5.93 14.84
CA TYR A 236 5.73 -5.47 13.48
C TYR A 236 4.52 -6.16 12.84
N GLN A 237 3.93 -7.18 13.48
CA GLN A 237 2.88 -7.98 12.86
C GLN A 237 1.64 -7.11 12.55
N PRO A 238 1.01 -7.25 11.37
CA PRO A 238 -0.27 -6.63 11.12
C PRO A 238 -1.36 -7.31 11.97
N LEU A 239 -2.41 -6.57 12.30
CA LEU A 239 -3.60 -7.10 12.96
C LEU A 239 -4.38 -7.98 11.99
N ARG A 240 -5.01 -9.05 12.51
CA ARG A 240 -5.80 -9.98 11.71
C ARG A 240 -6.98 -9.30 10.98
N PRO A 241 -7.37 -9.79 9.80
CA PRO A 241 -8.66 -9.45 9.19
C PRO A 241 -9.81 -9.71 10.16
N GLU A 242 -10.86 -8.91 10.06
CA GLU A 242 -12.13 -9.01 10.79
C GLU A 242 -12.03 -8.85 12.31
N LYS A 243 -10.85 -8.50 12.84
CA LYS A 243 -10.63 -8.32 14.27
C LYS A 243 -10.76 -6.87 14.72
N VAL A 244 -10.63 -5.91 13.82
CA VAL A 244 -10.66 -4.47 14.14
C VAL A 244 -11.90 -3.84 13.55
N ARG A 245 -12.73 -3.29 14.44
CA ARG A 245 -13.83 -2.41 14.09
C ARG A 245 -13.38 -0.96 14.24
N LEU A 246 -13.77 -0.14 13.27
CA LEU A 246 -13.51 1.29 13.21
C LEU A 246 -14.84 2.01 13.07
N GLU A 247 -15.20 2.80 14.06
CA GLU A 247 -16.32 3.73 13.99
C GLU A 247 -15.79 5.11 13.63
N VAL A 248 -16.43 5.73 12.64
CA VAL A 248 -16.10 7.07 12.17
C VAL A 248 -17.30 7.98 12.43
N GLU A 249 -17.09 8.94 13.31
CA GLU A 249 -18.07 9.98 13.59
C GLU A 249 -17.73 11.25 12.81
N LEU A 250 -18.72 11.78 12.09
CA LEU A 250 -18.58 12.96 11.25
C LEU A 250 -19.42 14.11 11.79
N TYR A 251 -18.77 15.24 12.02
CA TYR A 251 -19.37 16.42 12.62
C TYR A 251 -19.23 17.65 11.73
N LEU A 252 -20.28 18.47 11.72
CA LEU A 252 -20.21 19.81 11.15
C LEU A 252 -19.88 20.78 12.30
N LYS A 253 -18.74 21.48 12.20
CA LYS A 253 -18.35 22.44 13.23
C LYS A 253 -19.32 23.61 13.23
N THR A 254 -19.72 24.10 14.40
CA THR A 254 -20.41 25.38 14.56
C THR A 254 -19.40 26.51 14.64
N GLY A 255 -19.47 27.49 13.72
CA GLY A 255 -18.59 28.66 13.71
C GLY A 255 -18.79 29.50 12.45
N ALA A 256 -18.11 30.65 12.38
CA ALA A 256 -18.29 31.65 11.31
C ALA A 256 -18.25 31.06 9.88
N SER A 257 -17.34 30.11 9.62
CA SER A 257 -17.21 29.45 8.31
C SER A 257 -18.42 28.56 7.96
N SER A 258 -19.02 27.88 8.94
CA SER A 258 -20.17 27.01 8.69
C SER A 258 -21.50 27.73 8.74
N SER A 259 -21.61 28.83 9.51
CA SER A 259 -22.80 29.69 9.50
C SER A 259 -23.01 30.38 8.15
N ALA A 260 -21.94 30.60 7.38
CA ALA A 260 -22.02 31.18 6.04
C ALA A 260 -22.63 30.22 4.99
N PHE A 261 -22.67 28.91 5.25
CA PHE A 261 -23.27 27.96 4.31
C PHE A 261 -24.79 27.94 4.39
N SER A 262 -25.42 27.99 3.21
CA SER A 262 -26.84 27.70 3.05
C SER A 262 -27.17 26.28 3.53
N ALA A 263 -28.45 26.01 3.83
CA ALA A 263 -28.89 24.67 4.23
C ALA A 263 -28.53 23.61 3.17
N GLN A 264 -28.67 23.95 1.88
CA GLN A 264 -28.29 23.08 0.77
C GLN A 264 -26.77 22.84 0.72
N ALA A 265 -25.95 23.89 0.90
CA ALA A 265 -24.49 23.74 0.95
C ALA A 265 -24.06 22.83 2.12
N LYS A 266 -24.67 22.99 3.30
CA LYS A 266 -24.41 22.11 4.46
C LYS A 266 -24.78 20.66 4.16
N ARG A 267 -25.96 20.42 3.59
CA ARG A 267 -26.38 19.06 3.17
C ARG A 267 -25.39 18.45 2.18
N THR A 268 -24.94 19.25 1.21
CA THR A 268 -23.96 18.81 0.20
C THR A 268 -22.61 18.46 0.84
N VAL A 269 -22.11 19.28 1.77
CA VAL A 269 -20.89 18.98 2.55
C VAL A 269 -21.03 17.65 3.28
N LYS A 270 -22.13 17.43 4.00
CA LYS A 270 -22.35 16.19 4.77
C LYS A 270 -22.30 14.96 3.86
N LYS A 271 -23.08 14.97 2.77
CA LYS A 271 -23.11 13.93 1.74
C LYS A 271 -21.72 13.64 1.18
N PHE A 272 -21.03 14.70 0.78
CA PHE A 272 -19.71 14.60 0.18
C PHE A 272 -18.69 13.95 1.12
N VAL A 273 -18.69 14.33 2.40
CA VAL A 273 -17.74 13.82 3.41
C VAL A 273 -18.00 12.35 3.73
N ILE A 274 -19.27 11.92 3.80
CA ILE A 274 -19.63 10.51 4.00
C ILE A 274 -19.10 9.65 2.85
N LEU A 275 -19.35 10.09 1.61
CA LEU A 275 -18.83 9.42 0.42
C LEU A 275 -17.30 9.37 0.43
N LEU A 276 -16.66 10.48 0.81
CA LEU A 276 -15.19 10.58 0.88
C LEU A 276 -14.59 9.62 1.92
N ALA A 277 -15.16 9.56 3.12
CA ALA A 277 -14.68 8.70 4.21
C ALA A 277 -14.84 7.22 3.83
N THR A 278 -16.03 6.86 3.35
CA THR A 278 -16.34 5.49 2.93
C THR A 278 -15.44 5.05 1.77
N HIS A 279 -15.25 5.92 0.76
CA HIS A 279 -14.38 5.61 -0.37
C HIS A 279 -12.92 5.39 0.05
N VAL A 280 -12.41 6.23 0.97
CA VAL A 280 -11.08 6.06 1.53
C VAL A 280 -10.96 4.71 2.23
N LEU A 281 -11.87 4.38 3.14
CA LEU A 281 -11.76 3.18 3.97
C LEU A 281 -11.89 1.89 3.16
N THR A 282 -12.80 1.87 2.17
CA THR A 282 -13.02 0.69 1.33
C THR A 282 -11.94 0.51 0.26
N PHE A 283 -11.61 1.54 -0.51
CA PHE A 283 -10.75 1.38 -1.69
C PHE A 283 -9.30 1.82 -1.45
N ILE A 284 -9.04 2.77 -0.55
CA ILE A 284 -7.68 3.30 -0.31
C ILE A 284 -7.03 2.62 0.89
N GLY A 285 -7.73 2.48 2.02
CA GLY A 285 -7.28 1.86 3.26
C GLY A 285 -6.43 2.77 4.17
N LEU A 286 -6.18 2.28 5.39
CA LEU A 286 -5.37 2.93 6.43
C LEU A 286 -4.10 2.12 6.77
N GLY A 287 -3.09 2.82 7.26
CA GLY A 287 -1.81 2.26 7.66
C GLY A 287 -0.81 2.09 6.52
N LYS A 288 0.04 1.06 6.67
CA LYS A 288 1.14 0.71 5.80
C LYS A 288 0.72 -0.21 4.67
N ALA A 289 1.47 -0.12 3.57
CA ALA A 289 1.32 -1.01 2.43
C ALA A 289 -0.12 -1.07 1.87
N VAL A 290 -0.93 -0.03 2.08
CA VAL A 290 -2.32 0.05 1.63
C VAL A 290 -2.47 -0.02 0.11
N SER A 291 -1.47 0.48 -0.61
CA SER A 291 -1.34 0.33 -2.07
C SER A 291 -0.95 -1.08 -2.51
N ARG A 292 -0.86 -2.04 -1.58
CA ARG A 292 -0.67 -3.48 -1.83
C ARG A 292 -1.77 -4.31 -1.16
N GLY A 293 -2.90 -3.68 -0.84
CA GLY A 293 -4.09 -4.36 -0.34
C GLY A 293 -4.22 -4.46 1.17
N PHE A 294 -3.27 -3.96 1.96
CA PHE A 294 -3.41 -3.94 3.43
C PHE A 294 -4.38 -2.85 3.91
N GLY A 295 -4.94 -3.02 5.11
CA GLY A 295 -5.70 -2.01 5.83
C GLY A 295 -6.98 -1.52 5.14
N LYS A 296 -7.62 -2.37 4.34
CA LYS A 296 -8.96 -2.17 3.76
C LYS A 296 -10.05 -2.48 4.77
N PHE A 297 -11.19 -1.83 4.61
CA PHE A 297 -12.35 -1.93 5.49
C PHE A 297 -13.64 -2.15 4.69
N ARG A 298 -14.58 -2.92 5.25
CA ARG A 298 -15.95 -3.06 4.78
C ARG A 298 -16.86 -2.29 5.72
N LEU A 299 -17.84 -1.58 5.15
CA LEU A 299 -18.89 -0.92 5.92
C LEU A 299 -19.83 -1.98 6.49
N GLU A 300 -20.08 -1.95 7.80
CA GLU A 300 -20.99 -2.86 8.49
C GLU A 300 -22.31 -2.16 8.81
N LEU A 301 -22.22 -0.98 9.41
CA LEU A 301 -23.36 -0.21 9.87
C LEU A 301 -23.16 1.27 9.55
N TYR A 302 -24.26 1.98 9.37
CA TYR A 302 -24.25 3.42 9.25
C TYR A 302 -25.51 4.01 9.88
N GLU A 303 -25.34 5.15 10.55
CA GLU A 303 -26.42 5.99 11.02
C GLU A 303 -26.27 7.37 10.40
N LEU A 304 -27.35 7.86 9.78
CA LEU A 304 -27.40 9.20 9.18
C LEU A 304 -28.32 10.09 10.00
N ASP A 305 -28.01 11.38 10.07
CA ASP A 305 -28.94 12.35 10.63
C ASP A 305 -30.17 12.55 9.75
N LYS A 306 -31.16 13.26 10.31
CA LYS A 306 -32.44 13.52 9.66
C LYS A 306 -32.33 14.28 8.33
N ASP A 307 -31.25 15.04 8.11
CA ASP A 307 -31.09 15.86 6.90
C ASP A 307 -30.62 15.00 5.71
N LEU A 308 -30.03 13.83 6.01
CA LEU A 308 -29.51 12.89 5.02
C LEU A 308 -30.29 11.59 4.94
N LYS A 309 -31.11 11.27 5.95
CA LYS A 309 -31.99 10.10 5.91
C LYS A 309 -32.96 10.21 4.73
N GLY A 310 -32.98 9.21 3.87
CA GLY A 310 -33.74 9.20 2.61
C GLY A 310 -33.02 9.86 1.42
N ASP A 311 -31.75 10.26 1.55
CA ASP A 311 -30.93 10.63 0.38
C ASP A 311 -30.59 9.37 -0.42
N ALA A 312 -31.40 9.09 -1.45
CA ALA A 312 -31.35 7.85 -2.21
C ALA A 312 -29.96 7.54 -2.79
N GLU A 313 -29.18 8.54 -3.22
CA GLU A 313 -27.84 8.29 -3.76
C GLU A 313 -26.86 7.85 -2.66
N VAL A 314 -26.86 8.52 -1.50
CA VAL A 314 -25.98 8.15 -0.39
C VAL A 314 -26.34 6.77 0.15
N GLU A 315 -27.62 6.54 0.45
CA GLU A 315 -28.08 5.27 1.01
C GLU A 315 -27.84 4.11 0.03
N GLN A 316 -28.10 4.29 -1.27
CA GLN A 316 -27.80 3.26 -2.26
C GLN A 316 -26.31 2.88 -2.30
N ILE A 317 -25.42 3.86 -2.23
CA ILE A 317 -23.97 3.61 -2.26
C ILE A 317 -23.51 2.93 -0.97
N LEU A 318 -23.94 3.42 0.19
CA LEU A 318 -23.58 2.80 1.47
C LEU A 318 -24.12 1.37 1.55
N GLU A 319 -25.35 1.13 1.10
CA GLU A 319 -25.96 -0.20 1.11
C GLU A 319 -25.25 -1.16 0.15
N SER A 320 -24.87 -0.69 -1.05
CA SER A 320 -24.09 -1.53 -1.97
C SER A 320 -22.70 -1.86 -1.41
N LEU A 321 -22.02 -0.90 -0.79
CA LEU A 321 -20.70 -1.13 -0.18
C LEU A 321 -20.76 -2.05 1.05
N LYS A 322 -21.86 -2.00 1.81
CA LYS A 322 -22.12 -2.88 2.94
C LYS A 322 -22.40 -4.31 2.47
N ASN A 323 -23.30 -4.48 1.49
CA ASN A 323 -23.74 -5.80 1.03
C ASN A 323 -22.74 -6.48 0.09
N GLY A 324 -21.92 -5.71 -0.63
CA GLY A 324 -20.94 -6.27 -1.56
C GLY A 324 -21.56 -6.90 -2.82
N ASP A 325 -22.82 -6.55 -3.13
CA ASP A 325 -23.67 -7.25 -4.10
C ASP A 325 -23.37 -6.91 -5.58
N LYS A 326 -22.86 -5.71 -5.86
CA LYS A 326 -22.62 -5.23 -7.23
C LYS A 326 -21.28 -5.64 -7.84
N GLY A 327 -20.45 -6.37 -7.10
CA GLY A 327 -19.06 -6.67 -7.47
C GLY A 327 -18.14 -5.45 -7.31
N LEU A 328 -16.86 -5.70 -6.99
CA LEU A 328 -15.96 -4.64 -6.52
C LEU A 328 -15.70 -3.51 -7.53
N GLY A 329 -15.65 -3.82 -8.82
CA GLY A 329 -15.44 -2.83 -9.88
C GLY A 329 -16.59 -1.84 -10.04
N ASN A 330 -17.84 -2.30 -9.94
CA ASN A 330 -19.02 -1.44 -10.05
C ASN A 330 -19.18 -0.58 -8.79
N MET A 331 -18.99 -1.17 -7.61
CA MET A 331 -19.01 -0.43 -6.34
C MET A 331 -18.00 0.73 -6.35
N PHE A 332 -16.78 0.49 -6.84
CA PHE A 332 -15.77 1.53 -6.98
C PHE A 332 -16.22 2.64 -7.92
N ARG A 333 -16.69 2.28 -9.13
CA ARG A 333 -17.17 3.23 -10.14
C ARG A 333 -18.29 4.11 -9.62
N GLU A 334 -19.35 3.50 -9.08
CA GLU A 334 -20.52 4.22 -8.57
C GLU A 334 -20.14 5.20 -7.44
N ALA A 335 -19.36 4.73 -6.46
CA ALA A 335 -18.90 5.56 -5.35
C ALA A 335 -18.00 6.72 -5.82
N SER A 336 -17.09 6.47 -6.76
CA SER A 336 -16.22 7.51 -7.33
C SER A 336 -17.00 8.55 -8.14
N GLU A 337 -17.96 8.13 -8.97
CA GLU A 337 -18.78 9.03 -9.77
C GLU A 337 -19.69 9.89 -8.89
N ALA A 338 -20.28 9.32 -7.83
CA ALA A 338 -21.06 10.07 -6.86
C ALA A 338 -20.21 11.09 -6.09
N LEU A 339 -18.97 10.76 -5.76
CA LEU A 339 -18.02 11.69 -5.14
C LEU A 339 -17.72 12.89 -6.07
N ILE A 340 -17.57 12.64 -7.38
CA ILE A 340 -17.40 13.68 -8.40
C ILE A 340 -18.65 14.54 -8.56
N ARG A 341 -19.84 13.94 -8.64
CA ARG A 341 -21.11 14.69 -8.71
C ARG A 341 -21.34 15.56 -7.47
N SER A 342 -21.14 15.00 -6.29
CA SER A 342 -21.34 15.71 -5.02
C SER A 342 -20.33 16.85 -4.82
N SER A 343 -19.09 16.71 -5.29
CA SER A 343 -18.11 17.81 -5.27
C SER A 343 -18.45 18.93 -6.26
N LEU A 344 -18.98 18.61 -7.44
CA LEU A 344 -19.50 19.63 -8.37
C LEU A 344 -20.66 20.42 -7.77
N GLU A 345 -21.61 19.72 -7.13
CA GLU A 345 -22.72 20.36 -6.42
C GLU A 345 -22.20 21.26 -5.29
N LEU A 346 -21.19 20.80 -4.56
CA LEU A 346 -20.58 21.56 -3.47
C LEU A 346 -19.97 22.87 -3.97
N LEU A 347 -19.19 22.83 -5.05
CA LEU A 347 -18.57 24.03 -5.63
C LEU A 347 -19.62 25.03 -6.12
N LYS A 348 -20.72 24.56 -6.72
CA LYS A 348 -21.83 25.42 -7.14
C LYS A 348 -22.50 26.14 -5.96
N ASN A 349 -22.61 25.46 -4.82
CA ASN A 349 -23.32 25.97 -3.65
C ASN A 349 -22.49 26.90 -2.76
N ILE A 350 -21.18 27.01 -2.98
CA ILE A 350 -20.27 27.77 -2.09
C ILE A 350 -20.04 29.22 -2.56
N SER A 351 -20.70 29.70 -3.62
CA SER A 351 -20.45 31.04 -4.19
C SER A 351 -18.95 31.30 -4.40
N ALA A 352 -18.20 30.24 -4.74
CA ALA A 352 -16.76 30.36 -4.96
C ALA A 352 -16.57 31.31 -6.15
N PRO A 353 -15.65 32.29 -6.05
CA PRO A 353 -15.33 33.17 -7.18
C PRO A 353 -15.02 32.30 -8.38
N THR A 354 -15.67 32.60 -9.51
CA THR A 354 -15.53 31.88 -10.77
C THR A 354 -14.07 31.51 -10.97
N LEU A 355 -13.77 30.22 -10.90
CA LEU A 355 -12.41 29.67 -10.92
C LEU A 355 -11.70 30.06 -12.23
N SER A 356 -11.15 31.27 -12.30
CA SER A 356 -10.26 31.67 -13.39
C SER A 356 -8.90 31.05 -13.09
N TYR A 357 -8.75 29.79 -13.47
CA TYR A 357 -7.50 29.07 -13.27
C TYR A 357 -6.52 29.44 -14.39
N GLN A 358 -5.44 30.13 -14.03
CA GLN A 358 -4.25 30.18 -14.88
C GLN A 358 -3.35 29.02 -14.46
N ALA A 359 -3.14 28.07 -15.37
CA ALA A 359 -2.26 26.94 -15.12
C ALA A 359 -0.84 27.44 -14.84
N THR A 360 -0.38 27.26 -13.60
CA THR A 360 1.05 27.40 -13.31
C THR A 360 1.74 26.12 -13.75
N GLU A 361 2.86 26.23 -14.47
CA GLU A 361 3.65 25.06 -14.87
C GLU A 361 4.30 24.43 -13.62
N GLY A 362 3.58 23.52 -12.97
CA GLY A 362 4.06 22.75 -11.83
C GLY A 362 4.76 21.45 -12.26
N LEU A 363 5.90 21.14 -11.63
CA LEU A 363 6.64 19.87 -11.82
C LEU A 363 5.95 18.65 -11.18
N SER A 364 4.98 18.86 -10.29
CA SER A 364 4.27 17.78 -9.59
C SER A 364 2.85 17.67 -10.10
N ARG A 365 2.56 16.62 -10.86
CA ARG A 365 1.22 16.33 -11.40
C ARG A 365 0.45 15.41 -10.47
N ILE A 366 -0.83 15.70 -10.29
CA ILE A 366 -1.76 14.94 -9.44
C ILE A 366 -2.62 14.06 -10.33
N PRO A 367 -2.79 12.77 -10.01
CA PRO A 367 -3.67 11.91 -10.77
C PRO A 367 -5.12 12.37 -10.67
N THR A 368 -5.92 12.11 -11.71
CA THR A 368 -7.36 12.38 -11.68
C THR A 368 -8.12 11.11 -11.28
N LEU A 369 -9.16 11.27 -10.47
CA LEU A 369 -10.09 10.18 -10.16
C LEU A 369 -10.79 9.66 -11.41
N ASN A 370 -11.15 10.53 -12.38
CA ASN A 370 -11.71 10.12 -13.67
C ASN A 370 -10.82 9.11 -14.42
N TYR A 371 -9.51 9.34 -14.42
CA TYR A 371 -8.57 8.38 -15.02
C TYR A 371 -8.59 7.05 -14.28
N ALA A 372 -8.60 7.07 -12.94
CA ALA A 372 -8.66 5.86 -12.13
C ALA A 372 -9.95 5.06 -12.37
N ILE A 373 -11.11 5.73 -12.48
CA ILE A 373 -12.40 5.09 -12.82
C ILE A 373 -12.31 4.39 -14.17
N LYS A 374 -11.87 5.11 -15.21
CA LYS A 374 -11.81 4.60 -16.58
C LYS A 374 -10.86 3.41 -16.74
N ASN A 375 -9.74 3.42 -16.02
CA ASN A 375 -8.66 2.45 -16.20
C ASN A 375 -8.57 1.40 -15.07
N SER A 376 -9.50 1.43 -14.11
CA SER A 376 -9.59 0.39 -13.09
C SER A 376 -9.88 -0.97 -13.73
N VAL A 377 -9.26 -2.03 -13.21
CA VAL A 377 -9.39 -3.38 -13.76
C VAL A 377 -9.74 -4.35 -12.64
N LEU A 378 -10.84 -5.08 -12.82
CA LEU A 378 -11.22 -6.19 -11.96
C LEU A 378 -10.54 -7.46 -12.47
N ILE A 379 -9.92 -8.21 -11.55
CA ILE A 379 -9.32 -9.52 -11.82
C ILE A 379 -10.08 -10.53 -10.97
N ASP A 380 -10.84 -11.39 -11.65
CA ASP A 380 -11.72 -12.39 -11.05
C ASP A 380 -11.85 -13.61 -11.99
N PRO A 381 -11.50 -14.83 -11.55
CA PRO A 381 -10.94 -15.16 -10.24
C PRO A 381 -9.49 -14.68 -10.09
N LEU A 382 -9.11 -14.28 -8.88
CA LEU A 382 -7.72 -13.99 -8.53
C LEU A 382 -6.89 -15.28 -8.53
N LYS A 383 -5.75 -15.23 -9.20
CA LYS A 383 -4.78 -16.33 -9.31
C LYS A 383 -3.47 -15.94 -8.65
N HIS A 384 -2.79 -16.93 -8.09
CA HIS A 384 -1.57 -16.69 -7.33
C HIS A 384 -0.33 -17.08 -8.15
N PRO A 385 0.57 -16.13 -8.46
CA PRO A 385 1.87 -16.47 -9.03
C PRO A 385 2.75 -17.04 -7.92
N CYS A 386 2.81 -18.37 -7.78
CA CYS A 386 3.52 -19.04 -6.68
C CYS A 386 5.03 -19.07 -6.87
N VAL A 387 5.59 -18.02 -7.44
CA VAL A 387 7.03 -17.90 -7.61
C VAL A 387 7.66 -17.76 -6.23
N TYR A 388 8.27 -18.84 -5.74
CA TYR A 388 9.23 -18.77 -4.64
C TYR A 388 10.50 -18.09 -5.16
N VAL A 389 11.21 -17.32 -4.33
CA VAL A 389 12.43 -16.65 -4.77
C VAL A 389 13.42 -17.72 -5.26
N LEU A 390 13.63 -17.71 -6.57
CA LEU A 390 14.04 -18.84 -7.40
C LEU A 390 15.53 -19.22 -7.37
N GLN A 391 16.22 -18.98 -6.26
CA GLN A 391 17.54 -19.57 -6.08
C GLN A 391 17.47 -21.05 -5.67
N GLU A 392 16.36 -21.49 -5.07
CA GLU A 392 16.26 -22.83 -4.45
C GLU A 392 15.41 -23.85 -5.26
N LEU A 393 14.87 -23.46 -6.43
CA LEU A 393 14.05 -24.32 -7.32
C LEU A 393 14.61 -24.40 -8.77
N PRO A 394 15.90 -24.74 -8.99
CA PRO A 394 16.55 -24.75 -10.30
C PRO A 394 16.00 -25.79 -11.28
N ASN A 395 15.17 -26.75 -10.84
CA ASN A 395 14.68 -27.87 -11.65
C ASN A 395 13.15 -27.88 -11.85
N VAL A 396 12.46 -26.77 -11.57
CA VAL A 396 11.03 -26.69 -11.84
C VAL A 396 10.83 -26.35 -13.31
N ASP A 397 10.22 -27.25 -14.06
CA ASP A 397 9.70 -26.96 -15.40
C ASP A 397 8.58 -25.92 -15.24
N ILE A 398 8.94 -24.66 -15.48
CA ILE A 398 8.08 -23.47 -15.32
C ILE A 398 6.77 -23.66 -16.09
N ASN A 399 6.82 -24.33 -17.24
CA ASN A 399 5.67 -24.56 -18.11
C ASN A 399 4.74 -25.67 -17.60
N LYS A 400 5.16 -26.46 -16.61
CA LYS A 400 4.34 -27.52 -16.01
C LYS A 400 3.87 -27.19 -14.59
N ASP A 401 4.49 -26.24 -13.91
CA ASP A 401 4.05 -25.84 -12.57
C ASP A 401 2.71 -25.08 -12.66
N PRO A 402 1.59 -25.63 -12.12
CA PRO A 402 0.27 -24.98 -12.18
C PRO A 402 0.26 -23.61 -11.49
N CYS A 403 1.20 -23.40 -10.58
CA CYS A 403 1.34 -22.24 -9.74
C CYS A 403 2.13 -21.10 -10.45
N ILE A 404 2.95 -21.42 -11.47
CA ILE A 404 3.60 -20.41 -12.33
C ILE A 404 2.75 -20.10 -13.58
N ASN A 405 2.01 -21.08 -14.07
CA ASN A 405 1.06 -20.93 -15.17
C ASN A 405 -0.27 -20.27 -14.77
N ASN A 406 -0.36 -19.69 -13.56
CA ASN A 406 -1.56 -19.06 -13.02
C ASN A 406 -2.80 -19.93 -13.19
N LYS A 407 -2.72 -21.23 -12.86
CA LYS A 407 -3.90 -22.10 -12.74
C LYS A 407 -4.45 -22.14 -11.32
N PHE A 408 -3.67 -21.63 -10.36
CA PHE A 408 -4.01 -21.69 -8.95
C PHE A 408 -4.85 -20.48 -8.52
N VAL A 409 -6.13 -20.74 -8.19
CA VAL A 409 -7.10 -19.74 -7.72
C VAL A 409 -6.90 -19.48 -6.23
N VAL A 410 -6.84 -18.21 -5.86
CA VAL A 410 -6.75 -17.72 -4.49
C VAL A 410 -8.10 -17.84 -3.81
N THR A 411 -8.12 -18.35 -2.57
CA THR A 411 -9.38 -18.46 -1.80
C THR A 411 -9.37 -17.76 -0.45
N ASP A 412 -8.26 -17.17 -0.04
CA ASP A 412 -8.20 -16.40 1.20
C ASP A 412 -7.38 -15.11 1.04
N ILE A 413 -7.61 -14.18 1.97
CA ILE A 413 -7.05 -12.83 1.90
C ILE A 413 -5.53 -12.79 2.09
N ILE A 414 -4.94 -13.75 2.81
CA ILE A 414 -3.49 -13.83 3.01
C ILE A 414 -2.82 -14.32 1.73
N GLU A 415 -3.40 -15.33 1.09
CA GLU A 415 -3.02 -15.75 -0.26
C GLU A 415 -3.17 -14.61 -1.28
N ALA A 416 -4.25 -13.84 -1.22
CA ALA A 416 -4.45 -12.69 -2.11
C ALA A 416 -3.34 -11.64 -1.97
N LEU A 417 -2.96 -11.32 -0.73
CA LEU A 417 -1.86 -10.37 -0.46
C LEU A 417 -0.50 -10.92 -0.86
N SER A 418 -0.28 -12.23 -0.70
CA SER A 418 0.92 -12.91 -1.21
C SER A 418 0.97 -12.83 -2.74
N ALA A 419 -0.15 -13.10 -3.42
CA ALA A 419 -0.28 -13.02 -4.87
C ALA A 419 0.02 -11.62 -5.39
N ILE A 420 -0.65 -10.59 -4.84
CA ILE A 420 -0.42 -9.16 -5.16
C ILE A 420 1.05 -8.79 -4.92
N GLY A 421 1.58 -9.19 -3.77
CA GLY A 421 2.98 -8.94 -3.42
C GLY A 421 3.92 -9.53 -4.47
N LYS A 422 3.75 -10.81 -4.81
CA LYS A 422 4.61 -11.52 -5.77
C LYS A 422 4.43 -10.99 -7.20
N ALA A 423 3.22 -10.69 -7.63
CA ALA A 423 2.95 -10.08 -8.94
C ALA A 423 3.64 -8.72 -9.13
N THR A 424 4.01 -8.05 -8.04
CA THR A 424 4.71 -6.76 -8.08
C THR A 424 6.23 -6.86 -7.85
N LEU A 425 6.79 -8.07 -7.79
CA LEU A 425 8.23 -8.28 -7.64
C LEU A 425 8.92 -8.45 -8.99
N LYS A 426 10.05 -7.75 -9.14
CA LYS A 426 10.98 -7.93 -10.26
C LYS A 426 11.43 -9.38 -10.44
N SER A 427 11.66 -10.10 -9.34
CA SER A 427 12.06 -11.51 -9.39
C SER A 427 11.00 -12.38 -10.06
N THR A 428 9.71 -12.17 -9.74
CA THR A 428 8.59 -12.90 -10.36
C THR A 428 8.53 -12.63 -11.86
N TRP A 429 8.74 -11.38 -12.26
CA TRP A 429 8.72 -11.01 -13.68
C TRP A 429 9.84 -11.67 -14.46
N LYS A 430 11.07 -11.69 -13.92
CA LYS A 430 12.21 -12.34 -14.57
C LYS A 430 11.96 -13.83 -14.80
N VAL A 431 11.34 -14.47 -13.82
CA VAL A 431 11.05 -15.90 -13.83
C VAL A 431 10.02 -16.26 -14.89
N LYS A 432 8.96 -15.45 -15.01
CA LYS A 432 7.93 -15.66 -16.02
C LYS A 432 8.49 -15.55 -17.45
N HIS A 433 9.56 -14.76 -17.63
CA HIS A 433 10.14 -14.45 -18.93
C HIS A 433 11.53 -15.10 -19.14
N GLY A 434 11.92 -16.06 -18.30
CA GLY A 434 13.19 -16.79 -18.43
C GLY A 434 13.96 -16.99 -17.11
N ASP A 435 15.28 -16.88 -17.17
CA ASP A 435 16.16 -17.15 -16.03
C ASP A 435 16.18 -15.96 -15.03
N ILE A 436 15.97 -16.26 -13.74
CA ILE A 436 16.15 -15.31 -12.63
C ILE A 436 17.57 -14.74 -12.54
N ARG A 437 18.57 -15.39 -13.12
CA ARG A 437 19.97 -14.93 -13.17
C ARG A 437 20.22 -13.90 -14.26
N ASN A 438 19.36 -13.81 -15.27
CA ASN A 438 19.51 -12.83 -16.35
C ASN A 438 19.56 -11.41 -15.78
N PRO A 439 20.36 -10.49 -16.34
CA PRO A 439 20.36 -9.10 -15.92
C PRO A 439 18.94 -8.53 -15.94
N GLY A 440 18.53 -7.93 -14.82
CA GLY A 440 17.16 -7.47 -14.65
C GLY A 440 16.86 -6.15 -15.37
N VAL A 441 17.70 -5.69 -16.30
CA VAL A 441 17.63 -4.32 -16.86
C VAL A 441 16.27 -4.06 -17.49
N ALA A 442 15.72 -5.01 -18.25
CA ALA A 442 14.39 -4.88 -18.86
C ALA A 442 13.20 -4.88 -17.88
N TYR A 443 13.42 -5.24 -16.60
CA TYR A 443 12.35 -5.37 -15.61
C TYR A 443 12.38 -4.21 -14.64
N HIS A 444 11.76 -3.11 -15.04
CA HIS A 444 11.72 -1.89 -14.26
C HIS A 444 10.46 -1.80 -13.39
N THR A 445 10.62 -1.78 -12.07
CA THR A 445 9.51 -1.70 -11.12
C THR A 445 9.11 -0.28 -10.74
N TRP A 446 9.71 0.75 -11.35
CA TRP A 446 9.43 2.16 -11.02
C TRP A 446 7.95 2.52 -11.28
N ALA A 447 7.31 1.87 -12.25
CA ALA A 447 5.89 2.07 -12.55
C ALA A 447 4.98 1.61 -11.41
N LEU A 448 5.45 0.64 -10.60
CA LEU A 448 4.77 0.18 -9.39
C LEU A 448 5.10 1.04 -8.16
N GLY A 449 5.79 2.18 -8.36
CA GLY A 449 6.27 3.08 -7.34
C GLY A 449 7.69 3.57 -7.66
N LEU A 450 7.83 4.90 -7.75
CA LEU A 450 9.11 5.60 -7.94
C LEU A 450 10.11 5.28 -6.81
N PRO A 451 11.42 5.43 -7.07
CA PRO A 451 12.47 4.60 -6.48
C PRO A 451 12.69 4.64 -4.99
N ARG A 452 13.34 3.56 -4.54
CA ARG A 452 14.19 3.56 -3.36
C ARG A 452 15.59 3.91 -3.82
N GLY A 453 16.17 4.99 -3.31
CA GLY A 453 17.62 5.05 -3.18
C GLY A 453 18.00 3.99 -2.15
N ALA A 454 18.54 2.86 -2.57
CA ALA A 454 19.28 1.98 -1.68
C ALA A 454 20.74 2.42 -1.69
N LYS A 455 21.52 2.04 -0.68
CA LYS A 455 22.95 2.38 -0.65
C LYS A 455 23.61 1.85 -1.94
N GLN A 456 24.11 2.76 -2.78
CA GLN A 456 24.80 2.49 -4.06
C GLN A 456 23.96 1.80 -5.15
N THR A 457 22.65 1.63 -4.98
CA THR A 457 21.76 1.03 -5.99
C THR A 457 20.36 1.63 -5.89
N GLY A 458 19.56 1.62 -6.94
CA GLY A 458 18.20 2.15 -6.89
C GLY A 458 17.89 3.06 -8.07
N TYR A 459 16.94 3.97 -7.91
CA TYR A 459 16.75 5.02 -8.91
C TYR A 459 16.79 6.40 -8.25
N TYR A 460 17.20 7.41 -9.00
CA TYR A 460 17.45 8.78 -8.54
C TYR A 460 17.01 9.76 -9.62
N THR A 461 16.64 10.97 -9.24
CA THR A 461 16.47 12.06 -10.22
C THR A 461 17.77 12.83 -10.43
N TYR A 462 18.10 13.15 -11.68
CA TYR A 462 19.32 13.82 -12.13
C TYR A 462 19.54 15.15 -11.40
N GLU A 463 18.46 15.91 -11.21
CA GLU A 463 18.43 17.18 -10.48
C GLU A 463 18.91 17.07 -9.02
N ASN A 464 18.79 15.89 -8.40
CA ASN A 464 19.06 15.76 -6.98
C ASN A 464 20.50 15.33 -6.65
N LYS A 465 21.22 14.55 -7.47
CA LYS A 465 22.52 13.96 -7.04
C LYS A 465 23.44 13.49 -8.18
N LEU A 466 23.98 14.39 -8.98
CA LEU A 466 25.20 14.10 -9.74
C LEU A 466 26.17 15.28 -9.60
N ASN A 467 27.00 15.27 -8.54
CA ASN A 467 28.37 15.71 -8.71
C ASN A 467 29.02 14.65 -9.61
N ALA A 468 28.96 14.88 -10.92
CA ALA A 468 29.30 13.92 -11.96
C ALA A 468 30.75 13.38 -11.86
N GLU A 469 31.61 14.03 -11.08
CA GLU A 469 33.01 13.65 -10.92
C GLU A 469 33.27 12.50 -9.95
N MET A 470 32.33 12.15 -9.04
CA MET A 470 32.64 11.15 -8.00
C MET A 470 31.80 9.87 -8.00
N CYS A 471 30.69 9.76 -8.75
CA CYS A 471 29.75 8.64 -8.63
C CYS A 471 29.35 8.31 -7.16
N GLU A 472 29.56 9.26 -6.25
CA GLU A 472 29.19 9.14 -4.85
C GLU A 472 27.85 9.80 -4.66
N ILE A 473 26.87 9.00 -4.24
CA ILE A 473 25.52 9.46 -3.93
C ILE A 473 25.59 9.99 -2.49
N PRO A 474 25.40 11.31 -2.24
CA PRO A 474 25.44 11.86 -0.89
C PRO A 474 24.60 11.01 0.08
N ARG A 475 25.20 10.59 1.20
CA ARG A 475 24.59 9.64 2.14
C ARG A 475 23.36 10.21 2.87
N ASP A 476 23.19 11.54 2.85
CA ASP A 476 22.42 12.23 3.91
C ASP A 476 21.06 12.76 3.47
N LYS A 477 20.64 12.52 2.22
CA LYS A 477 19.29 12.90 1.76
C LYS A 477 18.59 11.69 1.18
N GLU A 478 17.88 10.94 2.01
CA GLU A 478 16.88 9.99 1.53
C GLU A 478 15.83 10.79 0.76
N GLU A 479 15.76 10.62 -0.56
CA GLU A 479 14.64 11.21 -1.31
C GLU A 479 13.33 10.64 -0.76
N PRO A 480 12.31 11.47 -0.53
CA PRO A 480 11.05 11.00 -0.02
C PRO A 480 10.43 9.99 -1.01
N ARG A 481 10.11 8.82 -0.48
CA ARG A 481 9.48 7.72 -1.22
C ARG A 481 8.15 8.17 -1.81
N ARG A 482 8.00 8.13 -3.14
CA ARG A 482 6.67 8.27 -3.75
C ARG A 482 5.82 7.04 -3.42
N LEU A 483 4.54 7.27 -3.13
CA LEU A 483 3.58 6.19 -3.02
C LEU A 483 3.48 5.43 -4.37
N SER A 484 3.29 4.11 -4.28
CA SER A 484 2.90 3.34 -5.46
C SER A 484 1.63 3.95 -6.03
N PRO A 485 1.61 4.24 -7.33
CA PRO A 485 0.43 4.84 -7.91
C PRO A 485 -0.60 3.78 -8.33
N LEU A 486 -0.22 2.50 -8.28
CA LEU A 486 -1.16 1.38 -8.35
C LEU A 486 -1.62 1.02 -6.95
N VAL A 487 -2.93 0.99 -6.75
CA VAL A 487 -3.59 0.53 -5.54
C VAL A 487 -4.33 -0.76 -5.85
N PHE A 488 -4.18 -1.74 -4.97
CA PHE A 488 -4.88 -3.02 -5.05
C PHE A 488 -5.91 -3.06 -3.94
N VAL A 489 -7.12 -3.50 -4.28
CA VAL A 489 -8.22 -3.73 -3.34
C VAL A 489 -8.60 -5.19 -3.46
N PRO A 490 -7.97 -6.09 -2.67
CA PRO A 490 -8.39 -7.48 -2.64
C PRO A 490 -9.70 -7.61 -1.87
N TYR A 491 -10.55 -8.50 -2.33
CA TYR A 491 -11.82 -8.83 -1.69
C TYR A 491 -12.00 -10.34 -1.77
N CYS A 492 -12.30 -10.98 -0.63
CA CYS A 492 -12.47 -12.42 -0.53
C CYS A 492 -13.76 -12.72 0.23
N MET A 493 -14.64 -13.50 -0.38
CA MET A 493 -15.92 -13.91 0.19
C MET A 493 -16.20 -15.34 -0.26
N ASP A 494 -16.64 -16.20 0.68
CA ASP A 494 -17.04 -17.59 0.42
C ASP A 494 -16.00 -18.42 -0.37
N GLY A 495 -14.71 -18.21 -0.06
CA GLY A 495 -13.61 -18.91 -0.72
C GLY A 495 -13.34 -18.46 -2.16
N ARG A 496 -13.97 -17.38 -2.63
CA ARG A 496 -13.62 -16.71 -3.88
C ARG A 496 -12.92 -15.40 -3.57
N CYS A 497 -11.81 -15.13 -4.25
CA CYS A 497 -11.13 -13.86 -4.16
C CYS A 497 -11.06 -13.17 -5.52
N GLU A 498 -11.28 -11.86 -5.49
CA GLU A 498 -11.08 -10.94 -6.60
C GLU A 498 -10.16 -9.80 -6.16
N VAL A 499 -9.61 -9.07 -7.13
CA VAL A 499 -8.85 -7.85 -6.84
C VAL A 499 -9.20 -6.77 -7.84
N LEU A 500 -9.52 -5.59 -7.32
CA LEU A 500 -9.62 -4.38 -8.11
C LEU A 500 -8.26 -3.69 -8.12
N LEU A 501 -7.71 -3.52 -9.31
CA LEU A 501 -6.50 -2.77 -9.58
C LEU A 501 -6.88 -1.35 -10.01
N ILE A 502 -6.51 -0.36 -9.21
CA ILE A 502 -6.82 1.06 -9.42
C ILE A 502 -5.54 1.82 -9.75
N PRO A 503 -5.38 2.33 -10.99
CA PRO A 503 -4.23 3.13 -11.37
C PRO A 503 -4.49 4.63 -11.08
N PHE A 504 -3.89 5.15 -10.02
CA PHE A 504 -3.81 6.60 -9.71
C PHE A 504 -2.55 7.21 -10.33
N VAL A 505 -2.31 6.97 -11.62
CA VAL A 505 -1.19 7.55 -12.40
C VAL A 505 -1.77 8.33 -13.56
N THR A 506 -1.18 9.47 -13.91
CA THR A 506 -1.12 9.84 -15.32
C THR A 506 0.29 9.59 -15.84
N ILE A 507 0.43 9.04 -17.04
CA ILE A 507 1.72 8.81 -17.73
C ILE A 507 2.58 10.07 -17.71
N ASN A 508 1.90 11.20 -17.83
CA ASN A 508 2.41 12.55 -17.74
C ASN A 508 3.12 12.84 -16.41
N ASP A 509 2.72 12.25 -15.27
CA ASP A 509 3.42 12.39 -13.98
C ASP A 509 4.82 11.80 -14.00
N PHE A 510 5.02 10.80 -14.86
CA PHE A 510 6.27 10.06 -14.98
C PHE A 510 7.10 10.61 -16.14
N ALA A 511 6.49 11.08 -17.23
CA ALA A 511 7.18 11.60 -18.41
C ALA A 511 8.21 12.70 -18.07
N ALA A 512 7.82 13.71 -17.28
CA ALA A 512 8.74 14.79 -16.88
C ALA A 512 9.91 14.26 -16.03
N LYS A 513 9.64 13.34 -15.10
CA LYS A 513 10.66 12.78 -14.19
C LYS A 513 11.52 11.71 -14.84
N ILE A 514 11.01 10.96 -15.81
CA ILE A 514 11.71 9.82 -16.42
C ILE A 514 12.89 10.26 -17.26
N ASN A 515 12.83 11.46 -17.85
CA ASN A 515 14.00 12.06 -18.50
C ASN A 515 15.15 12.29 -17.54
N ASN A 516 14.83 12.57 -16.28
CA ASN A 516 15.80 12.82 -15.24
C ASN A 516 15.98 11.57 -14.35
N LEU A 517 15.24 10.48 -14.56
CA LEU A 517 15.33 9.30 -13.70
C LEU A 517 16.49 8.41 -14.16
N ILE A 518 17.46 8.19 -13.28
CA ILE A 518 18.58 7.29 -13.49
C ILE A 518 18.43 6.07 -12.58
N HIS A 519 18.69 4.87 -13.10
CA HIS A 519 18.93 3.67 -12.31
C HIS A 519 20.41 3.53 -12.03
N VAL A 520 20.78 3.43 -10.76
CA VAL A 520 22.12 2.99 -10.36
C VAL A 520 22.02 1.52 -9.98
N GLY A 521 22.77 0.66 -10.65
CA GLY A 521 22.85 -0.76 -10.32
C GLY A 521 24.28 -1.14 -9.96
N GLY A 522 24.43 -2.08 -9.03
CA GLY A 522 25.72 -2.62 -8.62
C GLY A 522 25.80 -4.10 -8.94
N HIS A 523 26.84 -4.52 -9.65
CA HIS A 523 27.16 -5.92 -9.91
C HIS A 523 28.44 -6.31 -9.19
N LYS A 524 28.44 -7.51 -8.62
CA LYS A 524 29.68 -8.19 -8.19
C LYS A 524 30.14 -9.05 -9.36
N CYS A 525 31.24 -8.67 -10.01
CA CYS A 525 31.95 -9.55 -10.93
C CYS A 525 33.05 -10.29 -10.15
N LYS A 526 33.42 -11.51 -10.58
CA LYS A 526 34.41 -12.33 -9.86
C LYS A 526 35.74 -11.58 -9.62
N ASP A 527 36.12 -10.69 -10.53
CA ASP A 527 37.40 -9.98 -10.51
C ASP A 527 37.29 -8.48 -10.16
N VAL A 528 36.07 -7.94 -10.02
CA VAL A 528 35.84 -6.52 -9.70
C VAL A 528 34.85 -6.44 -8.54
N LYS A 529 35.32 -5.95 -7.38
CA LYS A 529 34.53 -5.90 -6.14
C LYS A 529 33.19 -5.19 -6.31
N HIS A 530 33.12 -4.14 -7.14
CA HIS A 530 31.88 -3.41 -7.45
C HIS A 530 31.92 -2.80 -8.85
N LEU A 531 31.18 -3.39 -9.81
CA LEU A 531 30.88 -2.71 -11.08
C LEU A 531 29.55 -1.97 -10.93
N GLY A 532 29.61 -0.66 -10.75
CA GLY A 532 28.44 0.21 -10.81
C GLY A 532 28.04 0.51 -12.25
N HIS A 533 26.75 0.57 -12.54
CA HIS A 533 26.24 1.17 -13.77
C HIS A 533 25.23 2.26 -13.43
N VAL A 534 25.17 3.28 -14.27
CA VAL A 534 24.14 4.32 -14.23
C VAL A 534 23.42 4.27 -15.58
N ILE A 535 22.11 4.06 -15.56
CA ILE A 535 21.27 3.97 -16.75
C ILE A 535 20.17 5.00 -16.65
N VAL A 536 20.08 5.93 -17.60
CA VAL A 536 18.91 6.80 -17.73
C VAL A 536 17.70 5.95 -18.11
N ILE A 537 16.60 6.05 -17.38
CA ILE A 537 15.43 5.19 -17.57
C ILE A 537 14.79 5.43 -18.93
N SER A 538 14.68 6.67 -19.39
CA SER A 538 14.18 6.96 -20.73
C SER A 538 14.99 6.23 -21.82
N HIS A 539 16.31 6.14 -21.65
CA HIS A 539 17.20 5.39 -22.55
C HIS A 539 16.95 3.87 -22.45
N ALA A 540 16.83 3.33 -21.24
CA ALA A 540 16.52 1.91 -21.04
C ALA A 540 15.20 1.51 -21.70
N LEU A 541 14.16 2.34 -21.56
CA LEU A 541 12.83 2.09 -22.12
C LEU A 541 12.83 2.11 -23.65
N ARG A 542 13.56 3.04 -24.27
CA ARG A 542 13.71 3.10 -25.73
C ARG A 542 14.40 1.86 -26.28
N ASN A 543 15.39 1.34 -25.56
CA ASN A 543 16.17 0.18 -25.98
C ASN A 543 15.52 -1.16 -25.58
N SER A 544 14.55 -1.16 -24.66
CA SER A 544 13.81 -2.37 -24.28
C SER A 544 12.69 -2.74 -25.25
N LYS A 545 12.48 -1.96 -26.34
CA LYS A 545 11.40 -2.15 -27.35
C LYS A 545 11.49 -3.43 -28.20
N SER A 546 12.05 -4.51 -27.67
CA SER A 546 11.85 -5.82 -28.27
C SER A 546 11.55 -6.83 -27.18
N GLY A 547 10.36 -7.43 -27.26
CA GLY A 547 10.00 -8.65 -26.53
C GLY A 547 10.83 -9.88 -26.93
N LYS A 548 12.04 -9.68 -27.47
CA LYS A 548 13.10 -10.68 -27.53
C LYS A 548 14.06 -10.31 -26.42
N VAL A 549 14.14 -11.13 -25.39
CA VAL A 549 15.29 -11.11 -24.47
C VAL A 549 16.54 -11.11 -25.35
N PRO A 550 17.38 -10.06 -25.34
CA PRO A 550 18.54 -10.02 -26.22
C PRO A 550 19.49 -11.15 -25.83
N GLY A 551 19.58 -12.15 -26.71
CA GLY A 551 20.86 -12.81 -26.91
C GLY A 551 21.82 -11.72 -27.36
N GLU A 552 22.84 -11.47 -26.53
CA GLU A 552 23.76 -10.34 -26.55
C GLU A 552 23.24 -9.06 -25.90
N LEU A 553 23.87 -8.74 -24.75
CA LEU A 553 23.76 -7.50 -23.99
C LEU A 553 24.19 -6.30 -24.84
N MET A 554 23.36 -5.86 -25.78
CA MET A 554 23.48 -4.51 -26.34
C MET A 554 23.17 -3.51 -25.22
N GLY A 555 24.16 -2.67 -24.90
CA GLY A 555 23.98 -1.56 -23.97
C GLY A 555 24.46 -1.81 -22.54
N ILE A 556 25.62 -2.47 -22.35
CA ILE A 556 26.54 -1.87 -21.39
C ILE A 556 27.00 -0.60 -22.08
N ALA A 557 26.53 0.57 -21.61
CA ALA A 557 27.21 1.81 -21.95
C ALA A 557 28.68 1.58 -21.60
N LYS A 558 29.54 1.39 -22.60
CA LYS A 558 30.99 1.53 -22.38
C LYS A 558 31.12 2.90 -21.74
N TYR A 559 31.78 2.94 -20.59
CA TYR A 559 31.96 4.08 -19.68
C TYR A 559 32.59 5.34 -20.35
N ASN A 560 32.73 5.34 -21.68
CA ASN A 560 33.45 6.32 -22.48
C ASN A 560 32.54 7.18 -23.39
N GLN A 561 31.21 7.02 -23.37
CA GLN A 561 30.35 8.04 -23.99
C GLN A 561 30.34 9.28 -23.10
N LYS A 562 31.01 10.34 -23.56
CA LYS A 562 31.01 11.65 -22.89
C LYS A 562 29.55 12.10 -22.69
N PRO A 563 29.17 12.55 -21.48
CA PRO A 563 27.86 13.17 -21.28
C PRO A 563 27.78 14.40 -22.17
N GLY A 564 26.82 14.43 -23.11
CA GLY A 564 26.63 15.60 -23.97
C GLY A 564 26.06 15.37 -25.37
N THR A 565 25.84 14.13 -25.84
CA THR A 565 25.13 13.92 -27.12
C THR A 565 23.62 13.94 -26.89
N PRO A 566 22.88 14.95 -27.39
CA PRO A 566 21.43 15.02 -27.20
C PRO A 566 20.79 13.89 -28.00
N CYS A 567 20.19 12.91 -27.32
CA CYS A 567 19.33 11.94 -28.00
C CYS A 567 18.14 12.69 -28.59
N GLN A 568 17.96 12.62 -29.90
CA GLN A 568 16.80 13.18 -30.58
C GLN A 568 15.51 12.66 -29.92
N TYR A 569 14.60 13.59 -29.62
CA TYR A 569 13.40 13.39 -28.83
C TYR A 569 12.33 12.63 -29.63
N ALA A 570 12.46 11.31 -29.75
CA ALA A 570 11.28 10.48 -29.95
C ALA A 570 10.40 10.57 -28.68
N ASP A 571 9.08 10.67 -28.87
CA ASP A 571 8.08 10.99 -27.84
C ASP A 571 8.21 10.08 -26.60
N ILE A 572 8.85 10.61 -25.56
CA ILE A 572 9.11 9.90 -24.29
C ILE A 572 7.80 9.54 -23.61
N THR A 573 6.76 10.36 -23.78
CA THR A 573 5.42 10.13 -23.22
C THR A 573 4.91 8.76 -23.63
N MET A 574 5.05 8.42 -24.91
CA MET A 574 4.67 7.11 -25.45
C MET A 574 5.46 5.96 -24.81
N CYS A 575 6.77 6.13 -24.55
CA CYS A 575 7.60 5.10 -23.92
C CYS A 575 7.22 4.86 -22.45
N VAL A 576 6.82 5.93 -21.74
CA VAL A 576 6.38 5.85 -20.34
C VAL A 576 5.02 5.18 -20.24
N GLU A 577 4.11 5.52 -21.15
CA GLU A 577 2.82 4.87 -21.31
C GLU A 577 2.98 3.38 -21.57
N GLU A 578 3.78 3.02 -22.55
CA GLU A 578 4.07 1.64 -22.91
C GLU A 578 4.66 0.87 -21.71
N ALA A 579 5.60 1.45 -20.96
CA ALA A 579 6.19 0.82 -19.79
C ALA A 579 5.20 0.63 -18.63
N LEU A 580 4.35 1.62 -18.36
CA LEU A 580 3.31 1.52 -17.34
C LEU A 580 2.27 0.48 -17.75
N ASN A 581 1.80 0.53 -18.99
CA ASN A 581 0.85 -0.42 -19.55
C ASN A 581 1.43 -1.84 -19.55
N THR A 582 2.70 -2.01 -19.89
CA THR A 582 3.41 -3.29 -19.80
C THR A 582 3.47 -3.79 -18.36
N ALA A 583 3.83 -2.93 -17.39
CA ALA A 583 3.85 -3.32 -15.98
C ALA A 583 2.45 -3.70 -15.48
N LEU A 584 1.41 -2.97 -15.90
CA LEU A 584 0.01 -3.27 -15.60
C LEU A 584 -0.41 -4.61 -16.20
N GLU A 585 -0.08 -4.83 -17.46
CA GLU A 585 -0.36 -6.07 -18.18
C GLU A 585 0.35 -7.26 -17.54
N TRP A 586 1.62 -7.11 -17.14
CA TRP A 586 2.34 -8.16 -16.42
C TRP A 586 1.70 -8.50 -15.09
N VAL A 587 1.29 -7.48 -14.32
CA VAL A 587 0.57 -7.67 -13.05
C VAL A 587 -0.75 -8.38 -13.30
N LYS A 588 -1.55 -7.92 -14.28
CA LYS A 588 -2.82 -8.55 -14.66
C LYS A 588 -2.59 -10.02 -15.02
N ASN A 589 -1.75 -10.26 -16.02
CA ASN A 589 -1.42 -11.59 -16.51
C ASN A 589 -0.82 -12.51 -15.44
N LEU A 590 -0.21 -11.99 -14.37
CA LEU A 590 0.29 -12.75 -13.23
C LEU A 590 -0.78 -13.08 -12.20
N LEU A 591 -1.77 -12.19 -12.05
CA LEU A 591 -2.88 -12.34 -11.13
C LEU A 591 -4.08 -13.04 -11.75
N GLY A 592 -4.03 -13.39 -13.04
CA GLY A 592 -4.99 -14.26 -13.70
C GLY A 592 -5.71 -13.60 -14.84
#